data_AF-A0A2T0WHM8-F1
#
_entry.id   AF-A0A2T0WHM8-F1
#
_cell.length_a   1.000
_cell.length_b   1.000
_cell.length_c   1.000
_cell.angle_alpha   90.00
_cell.angle_beta   90.00
_cell.angle_gamma   90.00
#
_symmetry.space_group_name_H-M   'P 1'
#
loop_
_entity.id
_entity.type
_entity.pdbx_description
1 polymer ?
#
loop_
_entity_poly.entity_id
_entity_poly.type
_entity_poly.pdbx_seq_one_letter_code
_entity_poly.pdbx_strand_id
1 'polypeptide(L)'
;MKVIKGFLLTILFTLISQIQSLAQCAMCRASVENNVHTGETSVGAGLNTGILYLFIMPYLIAMVIGYMWYKNAKKRKSKFVFQGEKF
;
A
#
# COMPACT_ATOMS: atom_id res chain seq x y z
N MET A 1 -18.66 -23.54 18.90
CA MET A 1 -18.15 -24.42 17.82
C MET A 1 -18.22 -23.84 16.40
N LYS A 2 -19.26 -23.09 16.01
CA LYS A 2 -19.37 -22.50 14.66
C LYS A 2 -18.26 -21.47 14.34
N VAL A 3 -17.92 -20.63 15.32
CA VAL A 3 -16.83 -19.63 15.21
C VAL A 3 -15.45 -20.25 15.09
N ILE A 4 -15.15 -21.31 15.85
CA ILE A 4 -13.87 -22.05 15.76
C ILE A 4 -13.75 -22.77 14.42
N LYS A 5 -14.84 -23.39 13.93
CA LYS A 5 -14.88 -23.99 12.60
C LYS A 5 -14.67 -22.95 11.49
N GLY A 6 -15.30 -21.78 11.60
CA GLY A 6 -15.11 -20.68 10.65
C GLY A 6 -13.69 -20.12 10.65
N PHE A 7 -13.08 -19.99 11.84
CA PHE A 7 -11.69 -19.56 12.01
C PHE A 7 -10.70 -20.58 11.43
N LEU A 8 -10.92 -21.88 11.66
CA LEU A 8 -10.10 -22.94 11.06
C LEU A 8 -10.24 -22.97 9.52
N LEU A 9 -11.45 -22.73 9.00
CA LEU A 9 -11.69 -22.71 7.55
C LEU A 9 -10.97 -21.52 6.88
N THR A 10 -10.96 -20.36 7.52
CA THR A 10 -10.26 -19.17 7.01
C THR A 10 -8.75 -19.35 7.05
N ILE A 11 -8.20 -19.91 8.14
CA ILE A 11 -6.76 -20.27 8.20
C ILE A 11 -6.41 -21.24 7.08
N LEU A 12 -7.18 -22.31 6.89
CA LEU A 12 -6.93 -23.29 5.84
C LEU A 12 -6.96 -22.66 4.44
N PHE A 13 -7.96 -21.80 4.17
CA PHE A 13 -8.06 -21.08 2.90
C PHE A 13 -6.84 -20.17 2.64
N THR A 14 -6.38 -19.44 3.65
CA THR A 14 -5.19 -18.58 3.51
C THR A 14 -3.92 -19.38 3.21
N LEU A 15 -3.73 -20.54 3.86
CA LEU A 15 -2.56 -21.39 3.62
C LEU A 15 -2.54 -21.97 2.20
N ILE A 16 -3.69 -22.37 1.66
CA ILE A 16 -3.81 -22.89 0.29
C ILE A 16 -3.56 -21.79 -0.75
N SER A 17 -4.01 -20.56 -0.49
CA SER A 17 -3.84 -19.43 -1.42
C SER A 17 -2.37 -19.04 -1.65
N GLN A 18 -1.48 -19.34 -0.70
CA GLN A 18 -0.04 -19.04 -0.81
C GLN A 18 0.71 -20.00 -1.77
N ILE A 19 0.13 -21.15 -2.09
CA ILE A 19 0.80 -22.14 -2.96
C ILE A 19 0.91 -21.60 -4.40
N GLN A 20 0.00 -20.71 -4.82
CA GLN A 20 0.03 -20.09 -6.14
C GLN A 20 0.89 -18.82 -6.21
N SER A 21 1.20 -18.17 -5.08
CA SER A 21 1.98 -16.92 -5.05
C SER A 21 3.48 -17.15 -5.27
N LEU A 22 4.01 -18.31 -4.88
CA LEU A 22 5.41 -18.71 -5.13
C LEU A 22 5.74 -18.93 -6.61
N ALA A 23 4.76 -19.33 -7.44
CA ALA A 23 4.95 -19.51 -8.88
C ALA A 23 4.88 -18.19 -9.69
N GLN A 24 4.11 -17.21 -9.19
CA GLN A 24 3.91 -15.91 -9.86
C GLN A 24 5.16 -15.00 -9.73
N CYS A 25 5.95 -15.16 -8.66
CA CYS A 25 7.18 -14.38 -8.47
C CYS A 25 8.31 -14.79 -9.42
N ALA A 26 8.43 -16.08 -9.73
CA ALA A 26 9.45 -16.59 -10.66
C ALA A 26 9.07 -16.37 -12.13
N MET A 27 7.78 -16.48 -12.49
CA MET A 27 7.33 -16.24 -13.87
C MET A 27 7.43 -14.76 -14.28
N CYS A 28 7.03 -13.83 -13.41
CA CYS A 28 7.16 -12.40 -13.70
C CYS A 28 8.62 -11.99 -13.84
N ARG A 29 9.50 -12.51 -12.97
CA ARG A 29 10.94 -12.23 -13.03
C ARG A 29 11.62 -12.86 -14.26
N ALA A 30 11.35 -14.13 -14.56
CA ALA A 30 11.93 -14.82 -15.71
C ALA A 30 11.46 -14.24 -17.04
N SER A 31 10.19 -13.80 -17.14
CA SER A 31 9.70 -13.10 -18.33
C SER A 31 10.43 -11.76 -18.52
N VAL A 32 10.60 -10.98 -17.44
CA VAL A 32 11.32 -9.69 -17.51
C VAL A 32 12.79 -9.89 -17.90
N GLU A 33 13.49 -10.85 -17.29
CA GLU A 33 14.89 -11.17 -17.62
C GLU A 33 15.02 -11.62 -19.09
N ASN A 34 14.13 -12.50 -19.56
CA ASN A 34 14.13 -12.95 -20.96
C ASN A 34 13.88 -11.81 -21.96
N ASN A 35 12.94 -10.89 -21.68
CA ASN A 35 12.65 -9.74 -22.55
C ASN A 35 13.84 -8.76 -22.65
N VAL A 36 14.58 -8.57 -21.55
CA VAL A 36 15.81 -7.75 -21.56
C VAL A 36 16.91 -8.41 -22.39
N HIS A 37 17.05 -9.74 -22.33
CA HIS A 37 18.03 -10.49 -23.13
C HIS A 37 17.71 -10.50 -24.63
N THR A 38 16.43 -10.42 -25.02
CA THR A 38 16.00 -10.31 -26.43
C THR A 38 16.00 -8.88 -26.98
N GLY A 39 16.37 -7.88 -26.18
CA GLY A 39 16.48 -6.48 -26.61
C GLY A 39 15.22 -5.62 -26.42
N GLU A 40 14.15 -6.17 -25.83
CA GLU A 40 12.93 -5.43 -25.48
C GLU A 40 13.01 -4.93 -24.02
N THR A 41 13.61 -3.75 -23.82
CA THR A 41 13.83 -3.17 -22.49
C THR A 41 12.59 -2.51 -21.85
N SER A 42 11.48 -2.43 -22.58
CA SER A 42 10.24 -1.77 -22.16
C SER A 42 9.61 -2.43 -20.92
N VAL A 43 9.70 -3.76 -20.82
CA VAL A 43 9.14 -4.55 -19.73
C VAL A 43 9.93 -4.34 -18.42
N GLY A 44 11.26 -4.20 -18.50
CA GLY A 44 12.13 -3.92 -17.34
C GLY A 44 12.00 -2.48 -16.81
N ALA A 45 11.81 -1.50 -17.71
CA ALA A 45 11.58 -0.09 -17.33
C ALA A 45 10.25 0.12 -16.57
N GLY A 46 9.22 -0.64 -16.92
CA GLY A 46 7.93 -0.64 -16.22
C GLY A 46 8.03 -1.09 -14.76
N LEU A 47 8.95 -2.01 -14.45
CA LEU A 47 9.12 -2.56 -13.11
C LEU A 47 9.78 -1.58 -12.13
N ASN A 48 10.84 -0.87 -12.55
CA ASN A 48 11.48 0.18 -11.73
C ASN A 48 10.49 1.30 -11.40
N THR A 49 9.67 1.68 -12.39
CA THR A 49 8.57 2.64 -12.21
C THR A 49 7.55 2.14 -11.17
N GLY A 50 7.20 0.85 -11.20
CA GLY A 50 6.32 0.23 -10.21
C GLY A 50 6.91 0.23 -8.78
N ILE A 51 8.20 -0.05 -8.62
CA ILE A 51 8.89 -0.01 -7.32
C ILE A 51 8.91 1.43 -6.77
N LEU A 52 9.25 2.41 -7.60
CA LEU A 52 9.22 3.82 -7.20
C LEU A 52 7.80 4.28 -6.84
N TYR A 53 6.79 3.86 -7.59
CA TYR A 53 5.39 4.17 -7.29
C TYR A 53 4.95 3.62 -5.93
N LEU A 54 5.25 2.35 -5.66
CA LEU A 54 4.93 1.70 -4.38
C LEU A 54 5.72 2.32 -3.20
N PHE A 55 6.96 2.75 -3.43
CA PHE A 55 7.77 3.41 -2.42
C PHE A 55 7.28 4.82 -2.09
N ILE A 56 6.88 5.62 -3.09
CA ILE A 56 6.46 7.01 -2.91
C ILE A 56 5.04 7.13 -2.34
N MET A 57 4.13 6.23 -2.73
CA MET A 57 2.73 6.23 -2.29
C MET A 57 2.51 6.38 -0.77
N PRO A 58 3.16 5.60 0.12
CA PRO A 58 2.94 5.73 1.56
C PRO A 58 3.34 7.11 2.10
N TYR A 59 4.39 7.73 1.56
CA TYR A 59 4.81 9.08 1.97
C TYR A 59 3.82 10.15 1.52
N LEU A 60 3.26 10.03 0.31
CA LEU A 60 2.22 10.95 -0.17
C LEU A 60 0.95 10.85 0.68
N ILE A 61 0.50 9.63 1.01
CA ILE A 61 -0.67 9.41 1.86
C ILE A 61 -0.44 10.03 3.24
N ALA A 62 0.72 9.79 3.85
CA ALA A 62 1.07 10.35 5.15
C ALA A 62 1.11 11.89 5.12
N MET A 63 1.65 12.49 4.06
CA MET A 63 1.71 13.94 3.87
C MET A 63 0.30 14.56 3.80
N VAL A 64 -0.61 13.96 3.02
CA VAL A 64 -1.99 14.45 2.87
C VAL A 64 -2.73 14.38 4.21
N ILE A 65 -2.65 13.24 4.90
CA ILE A 65 -3.28 13.06 6.21
C ILE A 65 -2.73 14.06 7.23
N GLY A 66 -1.40 14.20 7.29
CA GLY A 66 -0.72 15.14 8.18
C GLY A 66 -1.12 16.59 7.92
N TYR A 67 -1.20 17.00 6.65
CA TYR A 67 -1.63 18.34 6.27
C TYR A 67 -3.10 18.61 6.65
N MET A 68 -4.00 17.66 6.38
CA MET A 68 -5.41 17.78 6.78
C MET A 68 -5.57 17.88 8.29
N TRP A 69 -4.81 17.07 9.05
CA TRP A 69 -4.81 17.12 10.51
C TRP A 69 -4.30 18.46 11.03
N TYR A 70 -3.18 18.96 10.51
CA TYR A 70 -2.62 20.26 10.89
C TYR A 70 -3.61 21.41 10.62
N LYS A 71 -4.22 21.44 9.44
CA LYS A 71 -5.23 22.46 9.08
C LYS A 71 -6.42 22.43 10.03
N ASN A 72 -6.91 21.25 10.39
CA ASN A 72 -8.03 21.11 11.33
C ASN A 72 -7.65 21.47 12.77
N ALA A 73 -6.43 21.13 13.21
CA ALA A 73 -5.91 21.52 14.51
C ALA A 73 -5.79 23.05 14.62
N LYS A 74 -5.27 23.73 13.59
CA LYS A 74 -5.14 25.20 13.56
C LYS A 74 -6.50 25.90 13.63
N LYS A 75 -7.52 25.40 12.91
CA LYS A 75 -8.90 25.91 12.98
C LYS A 75 -9.53 25.74 14.36
N ARG A 76 -9.25 24.62 15.05
CA ARG A 76 -9.72 24.40 16.43
C ARG A 76 -9.05 25.36 17.42
N LYS A 77 -7.73 25.59 17.29
CA LYS A 77 -7.00 26.57 18.10
C LYS A 77 -7.57 27.99 17.93
N SER A 78 -7.82 28.43 16.69
CA SER A 78 -8.39 29.77 16.46
C SER A 78 -9.80 29.90 17.03
N LYS A 79 -10.64 28.86 16.93
CA LYS A 79 -11.98 28.86 17.52
C LYS A 79 -11.94 28.92 19.05
N PHE A 80 -11.00 28.21 19.69
CA PHE A 80 -10.83 28.22 21.14
C PHE A 80 -10.34 29.58 21.65
N VAL A 81 -9.36 30.20 20.98
CA VAL A 81 -8.88 31.55 21.32
C VAL A 81 -10.00 32.59 21.19
N PHE A 82 -10.77 32.55 20.10
CA PHE A 82 -11.88 33.50 19.90
C PHE A 82 -13.03 33.33 20.91
N GLN A 83 -13.27 32.11 21.41
CA GLN A 83 -14.26 31.86 22.46
C GLN A 83 -13.77 32.36 23.83
N GLY A 84 -12.46 32.28 24.12
CA GLY A 84 -11.86 32.76 25.36
C GLY A 84 -11.86 34.29 25.50
N GLU A 85 -11.73 35.03 24.39
CA GLU A 85 -11.82 36.49 24.35
C GLU A 85 -13.27 37.01 24.51
N LYS A 86 -14.26 36.11 24.48
CA LYS A 86 -15.69 36.43 24.61
C LYS A 86 -16.23 36.25 26.04
N PHE A 87 -15.41 35.84 26.99
CA PHE A 87 -15.70 35.79 28.43
C PHE A 87 -14.78 36.76 29.18
#